data_AF-A0AAI9LBR8-F1
#
_entry.id   AF-A0AAI9LBR8-F1
#
_cell.length_a   1.000
_cell.length_b   1.000
_cell.length_c   1.000
_cell.angle_alpha   90.00
_cell.angle_beta   90.00
_cell.angle_gamma   90.00
#
_symmetry.space_group_name_H-M   'P 1'
#
loop_
_entity.id
_entity.type
_entity.pdbx_description
1 polymer ?
#
loop_
_entity_poly.entity_id
_entity_poly.type
_entity_poly.pdbx_seq_one_letter_code
_entity_poly.pdbx_strand_id
1 'polypeptide(L)'
;MCVFPEGTTSDGTAVLPFHANLLQAAVSAKAPVLPVALRYLDTSTRSLTLAPAYIGDLSLMDSLNSVLDASPITVQVLSGTEIAPGGWDRRELSGACQMAVGQLLGEVAKSEVAKKSDVGGGFPACQPSVSYGAGREAAPMSNE
;
A
#
# COMPACT_ATOMS: atom_id res chain seq x y z
N MET A 1 -16.59 -4.07 0.07
CA MET A 1 -15.75 -4.79 1.06
C MET A 1 -14.31 -4.70 0.59
N CYS A 2 -13.36 -4.48 1.50
CA CYS A 2 -11.92 -4.52 1.22
C CYS A 2 -11.29 -5.52 2.22
N VAL A 3 -10.32 -6.31 1.78
CA VAL A 3 -9.59 -7.27 2.61
C VAL A 3 -8.10 -7.21 2.29
N PHE A 4 -7.28 -7.51 3.29
CA PHE A 4 -5.84 -7.68 3.15
C PHE A 4 -5.55 -9.18 3.22
N PRO A 5 -5.44 -9.88 2.07
CA PRO A 5 -5.42 -11.33 2.04
C PRO A 5 -4.13 -11.94 2.61
N GLU A 6 -3.06 -11.15 2.79
CA GLU A 6 -1.85 -11.57 3.52
C GLU A 6 -2.11 -11.83 5.02
N GLY A 7 -3.20 -11.27 5.58
CA GLY A 7 -3.58 -11.46 6.99
C GLY A 7 -2.63 -10.81 8.00
N THR A 8 -1.60 -10.11 7.53
CA THR A 8 -0.60 -9.39 8.31
C THR A 8 -0.10 -8.19 7.51
N THR A 9 0.62 -7.30 8.18
CA THR A 9 1.47 -6.27 7.58
C THR A 9 2.82 -6.88 7.19
N SER A 10 3.41 -6.33 6.13
CA SER A 10 4.74 -6.69 5.61
C SER A 10 5.56 -5.41 5.37
N ASP A 11 6.84 -5.55 5.04
CA ASP A 11 7.69 -4.43 4.61
C ASP A 11 7.31 -3.91 3.21
N GLY A 12 6.37 -4.56 2.51
CA GLY A 12 5.90 -4.17 1.18
C GLY A 12 6.94 -4.39 0.07
N THR A 13 8.04 -5.09 0.35
CA THR A 13 9.08 -5.40 -0.66
C THR A 13 8.69 -6.59 -1.55
N ALA A 14 7.84 -7.49 -1.03
CA ALA A 14 7.30 -8.64 -1.73
C ALA A 14 5.86 -8.92 -1.28
N VAL A 15 5.10 -9.58 -2.16
CA VAL A 15 3.73 -10.04 -1.86
C VAL A 15 3.80 -11.35 -1.09
N LEU A 16 3.22 -11.39 0.10
CA LEU A 16 3.14 -12.62 0.90
C LEU A 16 2.04 -13.57 0.38
N PRO A 17 2.06 -14.85 0.77
CA PRO A 17 0.98 -15.78 0.44
C PRO A 17 -0.39 -15.26 0.90
N PHE A 18 -1.40 -15.41 0.04
CA PHE A 18 -2.76 -14.99 0.36
C PHE A 18 -3.53 -16.10 1.10
N HIS A 19 -4.17 -15.74 2.20
CA HIS A 19 -5.10 -16.59 2.93
C HIS A 19 -6.43 -16.71 2.19
N ALA A 20 -6.58 -17.80 1.43
CA ALA A 20 -7.77 -18.08 0.61
C ALA A 20 -9.12 -17.97 1.36
N ASN A 21 -9.16 -18.21 2.67
CA ASN A 21 -10.40 -18.09 3.46
C ASN A 21 -10.97 -16.66 3.45
N LEU A 22 -10.13 -15.63 3.32
CA LEU A 22 -10.56 -14.23 3.24
C LEU A 22 -11.32 -13.90 1.94
N LEU A 23 -11.15 -14.73 0.91
CA LEU A 23 -11.85 -14.60 -0.38
C LEU A 23 -13.10 -15.48 -0.48
N GLN A 24 -13.40 -16.30 0.53
CA GLN A 24 -14.59 -17.15 0.54
C GLN A 24 -15.88 -16.35 0.39
N ALA A 25 -15.95 -15.16 0.98
CA ALA A 25 -17.12 -14.29 0.87
C ALA A 25 -17.40 -13.89 -0.59
N ALA A 26 -16.36 -13.56 -1.36
CA ALA A 26 -16.48 -13.20 -2.77
C ALA A 26 -16.95 -14.41 -3.61
N VAL A 27 -16.40 -15.60 -3.35
CA VAL A 27 -16.82 -16.85 -4.01
C VAL A 27 -18.29 -17.16 -3.73
N SER A 28 -18.69 -17.16 -2.46
CA SER A 28 -20.06 -17.47 -2.04
C SER A 28 -21.07 -16.47 -2.60
N ALA A 29 -20.72 -15.19 -2.66
CA ALA A 29 -21.56 -14.14 -3.20
C ALA A 29 -21.54 -14.06 -4.73
N LYS A 30 -20.65 -14.83 -5.41
CA LYS A 30 -20.35 -14.69 -6.84
C LYS A 30 -20.07 -13.23 -7.21
N ALA A 31 -19.31 -12.55 -6.36
CA ALA A 31 -18.95 -11.15 -6.55
C ALA A 31 -17.61 -11.04 -7.29
N PRO A 32 -17.43 -10.04 -8.17
CA PRO A 32 -16.14 -9.79 -8.79
C PRO A 32 -15.12 -9.34 -7.74
N VAL A 33 -13.83 -9.56 -8.03
CA VAL A 33 -12.72 -9.12 -7.18
C VAL A 33 -11.78 -8.22 -7.97
N LEU A 34 -11.52 -7.02 -7.47
CA LEU A 34 -10.53 -6.11 -8.04
C LEU A 34 -9.21 -6.21 -7.25
N PRO A 35 -8.13 -6.75 -7.85
CA PRO A 35 -6.81 -6.73 -7.21
C PRO A 35 -6.27 -5.31 -7.14
N VAL A 36 -5.75 -4.92 -5.97
CA VAL A 36 -5.11 -3.63 -5.74
C VAL A 36 -3.78 -3.85 -5.05
N ALA A 37 -2.72 -3.20 -5.54
CA ALA A 37 -1.41 -3.19 -4.90
C ALA A 37 -1.12 -1.80 -4.33
N LEU A 38 -0.45 -1.76 -3.17
CA LEU A 38 -0.04 -0.53 -2.49
C LEU A 38 1.49 -0.48 -2.41
N ARG A 39 2.05 0.73 -2.60
CA ARG A 39 3.47 1.00 -2.35
C ARG A 39 3.62 2.32 -1.62
N TYR A 40 4.58 2.38 -0.71
CA TYR A 40 4.94 3.58 0.02
C TYR A 40 6.29 4.08 -0.48
N LEU A 41 6.31 5.33 -0.90
CA LEU A 41 7.51 5.99 -1.39
C LEU A 41 7.83 7.21 -0.56
N ASP A 42 9.11 7.48 -0.37
CA ASP A 42 9.55 8.81 0.02
C ASP A 42 9.24 9.79 -1.13
N THR A 43 8.54 10.88 -0.82
CA THR A 43 8.06 11.84 -1.83
C THR A 43 9.21 12.55 -2.54
N SER A 44 10.32 12.79 -1.84
CA SER A 44 11.47 13.54 -2.36
C SER A 44 12.35 12.67 -3.27
N THR A 45 12.67 11.46 -2.82
CA THR A 45 13.59 10.56 -3.53
C THR A 45 12.89 9.60 -4.48
N ARG A 46 11.56 9.49 -4.39
CA ARG A 46 10.73 8.49 -5.08
C ARG A 46 11.15 7.03 -4.82
N SER A 47 11.94 6.80 -3.78
CA SER A 47 12.40 5.46 -3.41
C SER A 47 11.44 4.82 -2.41
N LEU A 48 11.41 3.47 -2.36
CA LEU A 48 10.60 2.75 -1.39
C LEU A 48 10.97 3.16 0.04
N THR A 49 9.95 3.39 0.87
CA THR A 49 10.13 3.71 2.29
C THR A 49 9.43 2.68 3.16
N LEU A 50 10.12 2.28 4.24
CA LEU A 50 9.61 1.35 5.25
C LEU A 50 9.04 2.08 6.48
N ALA A 51 9.00 3.41 6.46
CA ALA A 51 8.44 4.19 7.57
C ALA A 51 7.04 3.73 8.04
N PRO A 52 6.10 3.34 7.16
CA PRO A 52 4.79 2.86 7.59
C PRO A 52 4.74 1.34 7.89
N ALA A 53 5.88 0.65 7.92
CA ALA A 53 5.90 -0.77 8.23
C ALA A 53 5.57 -1.00 9.72
N TYR A 54 4.74 -2.01 9.98
CA TYR A 54 4.42 -2.52 11.31
C TYR A 54 4.68 -4.02 11.32
N ILE A 55 5.92 -4.44 11.52
CA ILE A 55 6.37 -5.82 11.31
C ILE A 55 7.28 -6.27 12.45
N GLY A 56 7.38 -7.58 12.65
CA GLY A 56 8.25 -8.18 13.67
C GLY A 56 7.88 -7.72 15.08
N ASP A 57 8.87 -7.26 15.83
CA ASP A 57 8.71 -6.84 17.23
C ASP A 57 8.38 -5.34 17.39
N LEU A 58 8.12 -4.62 16.29
CA LEU A 58 7.71 -3.22 16.36
C LEU A 58 6.38 -3.11 17.12
N SER A 59 6.29 -2.13 18.02
CA SER A 59 5.00 -1.75 18.61
C SER A 59 4.25 -0.79 17.69
N LEU A 60 2.94 -0.64 17.93
CA LEU A 60 2.13 0.32 17.18
C LEU A 60 2.68 1.75 17.32
N MET A 61 3.19 2.09 18.51
CA MET A 61 3.79 3.40 18.77
C MET A 61 5.09 3.60 18.00
N ASP A 62 5.91 2.54 17.85
CA ASP A 62 7.14 2.63 17.05
C ASP A 62 6.83 2.91 15.58
N SER A 63 5.85 2.20 15.02
CA SER A 63 5.41 2.43 13.64
C SER A 63 4.82 3.83 13.45
N LEU A 64 3.97 4.28 14.39
CA LEU A 64 3.38 5.62 14.34
C LEU A 64 4.45 6.72 14.39
N ASN A 65 5.39 6.63 15.33
CA ASN A 65 6.49 7.58 15.43
C ASN A 65 7.36 7.56 14.16
N SER A 66 7.64 6.37 13.60
CA SER A 66 8.38 6.27 12.35
C SER A 66 7.70 6.99 11.18
N VAL A 67 6.38 6.91 11.09
CA VAL A 67 5.59 7.67 10.09
C VAL A 67 5.65 9.17 10.35
N LEU A 68 5.56 9.60 11.61
CA LEU A 68 5.57 11.02 11.98
C LEU A 68 6.95 11.68 11.78
N ASP A 69 8.03 10.92 12.00
CA ASP A 69 9.42 11.38 11.84
C ASP A 69 9.93 11.26 10.40
N ALA A 70 9.23 10.52 9.54
CA ALA A 70 9.61 10.34 8.14
C ALA A 70 9.46 11.62 7.32
N SER A 71 10.28 11.72 6.26
CA SER A 71 10.00 12.65 5.18
C SER A 71 8.62 12.36 4.55
N PRO A 72 7.95 13.35 3.94
CA PRO A 72 6.60 13.17 3.39
C PRO A 72 6.48 11.88 2.55
N ILE A 73 5.47 11.07 2.85
CA ILE A 73 5.26 9.76 2.21
C ILE A 73 4.22 9.90 1.10
N THR A 74 4.54 9.39 -0.09
CA THR A 74 3.61 9.21 -1.20
C THR A 74 3.13 7.76 -1.22
N VAL A 75 1.81 7.56 -1.19
CA VAL A 75 1.21 6.24 -1.41
C VAL A 75 0.87 6.09 -2.88
N GLN A 76 1.41 5.07 -3.53
CA GLN A 76 0.94 4.64 -4.85
C GLN A 76 -0.09 3.52 -4.70
N VAL A 77 -1.22 3.69 -5.38
CA VAL A 77 -2.29 2.70 -5.47
C VAL A 77 -2.36 2.23 -6.91
N LEU A 78 -2.15 0.94 -7.13
CA LEU A 78 -2.15 0.30 -8.43
C LEU A 78 -3.36 -0.60 -8.52
N SER A 79 -4.23 -0.34 -9.49
CA SER A 79 -5.42 -1.15 -9.72
C SER A 79 -5.16 -2.14 -10.85
N GLY A 80 -5.53 -3.40 -10.61
CA GLY A 80 -5.48 -4.46 -11.61
C GLY A 80 -6.71 -4.51 -12.47
N THR A 81 -6.82 -5.60 -13.22
CA THR A 81 -8.06 -5.95 -13.93
C THR A 81 -8.99 -6.70 -12.99
N GLU A 82 -10.28 -6.37 -13.06
CA GLU A 82 -11.31 -7.06 -12.30
C GLU A 82 -11.38 -8.55 -12.69
N ILE A 83 -11.33 -9.43 -11.69
CA ILE A 83 -11.51 -10.86 -11.85
C ILE A 83 -13.00 -11.16 -11.75
N ALA A 84 -13.59 -11.53 -12.88
CA ALA A 84 -15.00 -11.83 -12.96
C ALA A 84 -15.37 -13.08 -12.11
N PRO A 85 -16.59 -13.14 -11.57
CA PRO A 85 -17.10 -14.34 -10.93
C PRO A 85 -17.17 -15.46 -11.97
N GLY A 86 -16.57 -16.61 -11.69
CA GLY A 86 -16.39 -17.64 -12.72
C GLY A 86 -15.99 -19.00 -12.18
N GLY A 87 -16.88 -19.67 -11.45
CA GLY A 87 -16.68 -21.06 -10.99
C GLY A 87 -15.49 -21.32 -10.06
N TRP A 88 -14.66 -20.30 -9.81
CA TRP A 88 -13.46 -20.38 -8.99
C TRP A 88 -13.77 -20.94 -7.61
N ASP A 89 -12.91 -21.84 -7.14
CA ASP A 89 -12.82 -22.08 -5.71
C ASP A 89 -12.00 -20.96 -5.04
N ARG A 90 -12.06 -20.91 -3.70
CA ARG A 90 -11.37 -19.85 -2.93
C ARG A 90 -9.85 -19.86 -3.12
N ARG A 91 -9.23 -21.01 -3.39
CA ARG A 91 -7.78 -21.15 -3.55
C ARG A 91 -7.35 -20.67 -4.93
N GLU A 92 -8.11 -21.02 -5.96
CA GLU A 92 -7.86 -20.55 -7.32
C GLU A 92 -8.02 -19.03 -7.41
N LEU A 93 -9.08 -18.48 -6.82
CA LEU A 93 -9.28 -17.03 -6.74
C LEU A 93 -8.14 -16.34 -5.97
N SER A 94 -7.69 -16.93 -4.87
CA SER A 94 -6.55 -16.43 -4.10
C SER A 94 -5.26 -16.40 -4.90
N GLY A 95 -4.95 -17.48 -5.63
CA GLY A 95 -3.78 -17.55 -6.50
C GLY A 95 -3.83 -16.52 -7.62
N ALA A 96 -4.99 -16.37 -8.27
CA ALA A 96 -5.19 -15.37 -9.32
C ALA A 96 -4.98 -13.95 -8.80
N CYS A 97 -5.57 -13.60 -7.64
CA CYS A 97 -5.37 -12.31 -7.00
C CYS A 97 -3.91 -12.05 -6.63
N GLN A 98 -3.22 -13.04 -6.04
CA GLN A 98 -1.82 -12.88 -5.63
C GLN A 98 -0.90 -12.66 -6.84
N MET A 99 -1.10 -13.40 -7.93
CA MET A 99 -0.37 -13.20 -9.18
C MET A 99 -0.63 -11.82 -9.78
N ALA A 100 -1.89 -11.37 -9.81
CA ALA A 100 -2.25 -10.06 -10.33
C ALA A 100 -1.58 -8.91 -9.54
N VAL A 101 -1.60 -8.98 -8.20
CA VAL A 101 -0.91 -8.00 -7.35
C VAL A 101 0.60 -8.01 -7.58
N GLY A 102 1.21 -9.20 -7.70
CA GLY A 102 2.63 -9.33 -8.01
C GLY A 102 3.01 -8.73 -9.37
N GLN A 103 2.16 -8.91 -10.38
CA GLN A 103 2.35 -8.32 -11.72
C GLN A 103 2.30 -6.79 -11.67
N LEU A 104 1.31 -6.21 -10.98
CA LEU A 104 1.22 -4.75 -10.80
C LEU A 104 2.49 -4.15 -10.20
N LEU A 105 3.02 -4.78 -9.15
CA LEU A 105 4.26 -4.33 -8.52
C LEU A 105 5.47 -4.48 -9.46
N GLY A 106 5.53 -5.57 -10.22
CA GLY A 106 6.59 -5.82 -11.19
C GLY A 106 6.58 -4.86 -12.39
N GLU A 107 5.40 -4.46 -12.87
CA GLU A 107 5.26 -3.48 -13.95
C GLU A 107 5.75 -2.09 -13.53
N VAL A 108 5.39 -1.65 -12.33
CA VAL A 108 5.86 -0.35 -11.83
C VAL A 108 7.36 -0.36 -11.61
N ALA A 109 7.94 -1.42 -11.05
CA ALA A 109 9.39 -1.55 -10.89
C ALA A 109 10.13 -1.43 -12.23
N LYS A 110 9.63 -2.05 -13.30
CA LYS A 110 10.20 -1.91 -14.66
C LYS A 110 10.08 -0.49 -15.19
N SER A 111 8.94 0.16 -14.98
CA SER A 111 8.71 1.54 -15.42
C SER A 111 9.62 2.56 -14.70
N GLU A 112 9.95 2.30 -13.44
CA GLU A 112 10.84 3.14 -12.64
C GLU A 112 12.30 2.98 -13.09
N VAL A 113 12.74 1.76 -13.39
CA VAL A 113 14.07 1.48 -13.97
C VAL A 113 14.23 2.15 -15.33
N ALA A 114 13.22 2.05 -16.20
CA ALA A 114 13.24 2.68 -17.53
C ALA A 114 13.27 4.23 -17.46
N LYS A 115 12.66 4.84 -16.44
CA LYS A 115 12.71 6.31 -16.25
C LYS A 115 14.02 6.78 -15.64
N LYS A 116 14.70 5.95 -14.83
CA LYS A 116 15.97 6.32 -14.18
C LYS A 116 17.13 6.45 -15.17
N SER A 117 17.04 5.86 -16.37
CA SER A 117 18.02 6.04 -17.46
C SER A 117 17.91 7.37 -18.20
N ASP A 118 16.82 8.13 -18.05
CA ASP A 118 16.55 9.34 -18.83
C ASP A 118 16.61 10.66 -18.03
N VAL A 119 16.94 10.65 -16.73
CA VAL A 119 16.89 11.88 -15.90
C VAL A 119 18.29 12.44 -15.62
N GLY A 120 18.75 13.27 -16.56
CA GLY A 120 19.55 14.45 -16.26
C GLY A 120 18.63 15.68 -16.15
N GLY A 121 18.65 16.34 -14.99
CA GLY A 121 18.21 17.73 -14.83
C GLY A 121 16.71 17.99 -14.61
N GLY A 122 16.37 18.38 -13.37
CA GLY A 122 15.31 19.36 -13.04
C GLY A 122 13.85 18.95 -13.30
N PHE A 123 13.13 18.56 -12.24
CA PHE A 123 11.66 18.53 -12.25
C PHE A 123 11.06 19.70 -11.47
N PRO A 124 9.97 20.32 -11.96
CA PRO A 124 9.33 21.44 -11.30
C PRO A 124 8.54 20.97 -10.08
N ALA A 125 8.42 21.85 -9.09
CA ALA A 125 7.67 21.63 -7.86
C ALA A 125 6.19 21.37 -8.17
N CYS A 126 5.74 20.13 -7.98
CA CYS A 126 4.33 19.82 -7.87
C CYS A 126 3.90 20.22 -6.46
N GLN A 127 3.26 21.39 -6.32
CA GLN A 127 2.73 21.83 -5.02
C GLN A 127 1.62 20.87 -4.57
N PRO A 128 1.65 20.39 -3.32
CA PRO A 128 0.52 19.64 -2.76
C PRO A 128 -0.58 20.63 -2.36
N SER A 129 -1.64 20.72 -3.15
CA SER A 129 -2.86 21.45 -2.75
C SER A 129 -3.80 20.52 -1.97
N VAL A 130 -3.40 20.09 -0.78
CA VAL A 130 -4.33 19.70 0.30
C VAL A 130 -3.68 20.06 1.63
N SER A 131 -4.10 21.20 2.19
CA SER A 131 -3.70 21.65 3.52
C SER A 131 -4.51 20.90 4.59
N TYR A 132 -3.91 19.95 5.28
CA TYR A 132 -4.43 19.49 6.57
C TYR A 132 -3.96 20.49 7.64
N GLY A 133 -4.88 21.33 8.11
CA GLY A 133 -4.62 22.22 9.23
C GLY A 133 -4.48 21.40 10.52
N ALA A 134 -3.25 21.09 10.91
CA ALA A 134 -2.96 20.65 12.27
C ALA A 134 -3.07 21.86 13.20
N GLY A 135 -4.29 22.15 13.66
CA GLY A 135 -4.52 23.05 14.77
C GLY A 135 -3.84 22.49 16.02
N ARG A 136 -2.70 23.09 16.40
CA ARG A 136 -2.19 23.00 17.76
C ARG A 136 -3.12 23.82 18.64
N GLU A 137 -3.94 23.15 19.44
CA GLU A 137 -4.52 23.76 20.63
C GLU A 137 -4.07 22.96 21.85
N ALA A 138 -3.20 23.59 22.64
CA ALA A 138 -2.72 23.04 23.90
C ALA A 138 -3.87 23.06 24.92
N ALA A 139 -4.22 21.90 25.46
CA ALA A 139 -5.16 21.82 26.57
C ALA A 139 -4.52 22.43 27.84
N PRO A 140 -5.17 23.38 28.53
CA PRO A 140 -4.71 23.82 29.84
C PRO A 140 -5.06 22.77 30.90
N MET A 141 -4.07 22.45 31.74
CA MET A 141 -4.28 21.69 32.98
C MET A 141 -5.11 22.55 33.95
N SER A 142 -6.35 22.15 34.22
CA SER A 142 -7.12 22.64 35.35
C SER A 142 -6.69 21.87 36.61
N ASN A 143 -6.14 22.62 37.57
CA ASN A 143 -5.80 22.17 38.91
C ASN A 143 -6.87 22.74 39.85
N GLU A 144 -7.79 21.88 40.31
CA GLU A 144 -8.55 22.02 41.57
C GLU A 144 -8.86 20.62 42.11
#